data_AF-A0A9E1IKR7-F1
#
_entry.id   AF-A0A9E1IKR7-F1
#
_cell.length_a   1.000
_cell.length_b   1.000
_cell.length_c   1.000
_cell.angle_alpha   90.00
_cell.angle_beta   90.00
_cell.angle_gamma   90.00
#
_symmetry.space_group_name_H-M   'P 1'
#
loop_
_entity.id
_entity.type
_entity.pdbx_description
1 polymer ?
#
loop_
_entity_poly.entity_id
_entity_poly.type
_entity_poly.pdbx_seq_one_letter_code
_entity_poly.pdbx_strand_id
1 'polypeptide(L)'
;MSVEEHKDSAAKGPFDVAVLVVSSSRTESSDESGKQIAGLLSGAGHRVVGPTVVDDDKGAIQDAVVGASADAVILTGGTGLTGRDVTPEAMRGMVTRQIPGFGELFRYLSFQKIGSAAMMTRASAGLVGNKLVFSIPGSPEAVQLALEALILLELPHLLSHIELGVQPQEVEEEPLVLDVADEEEEEEDSAPKLPPPSGGLGRLGRGSMSIQASELKEEVTPSATDDEEEDAIPDRGWKRAVYELQAEVIHEKREELPEPVEKLAPFLDVLYTSGEQAVLKLPSGRKYSLWGWPDLRRDGSKVIAVGWGDPLAEVIPLHRYPVKTGTCLEDPWGLLPTQDESVEEVCEAIVGRAPKDTTGVLFAIQGDAVWIQRGYTVFRWDGRREVNDGTPKQVLSSLTLHWSNR
;
A
#
# COMPACT_ATOMS: atom_id res chain seq x y z
N MET A 1 -0.05 34.88 -9.93
CA MET A 1 -1.52 34.79 -9.81
C MET A 1 -1.80 33.86 -8.66
N SER A 2 -2.53 34.32 -7.64
CA SER A 2 -2.91 33.47 -6.52
C SER A 2 -3.92 32.40 -6.98
N VAL A 3 -4.11 31.35 -6.18
CA VAL A 3 -5.10 30.30 -6.47
C VAL A 3 -6.51 30.89 -6.56
N GLU A 4 -6.82 31.91 -5.74
CA GLU A 4 -8.09 32.62 -5.77
C GLU A 4 -8.27 33.43 -7.06
N GLU A 5 -7.23 34.17 -7.50
CA GLU A 5 -7.27 34.98 -8.73
C GLU A 5 -7.47 34.12 -9.99
N HIS A 6 -6.90 32.91 -10.02
CA HIS A 6 -7.06 31.99 -11.15
C HIS A 6 -8.48 31.37 -11.19
N LYS A 7 -9.06 31.04 -10.02
CA LYS A 7 -10.41 30.50 -9.90
C LYS A 7 -11.51 31.50 -10.28
N ASP A 8 -11.30 32.78 -10.01
CA ASP A 8 -12.28 33.82 -10.33
C ASP A 8 -12.46 34.08 -11.83
N SER A 9 -11.49 33.65 -12.65
CA SER A 9 -11.54 33.74 -14.11
C SER A 9 -12.26 32.57 -14.80
N ALA A 10 -12.56 31.49 -14.07
CA ALA A 10 -13.25 30.31 -14.61
C ALA A 10 -14.72 30.63 -14.93
N ALA A 11 -15.26 30.02 -16.00
CA ALA A 11 -16.63 30.26 -16.46
C ALA A 11 -17.65 30.04 -15.34
N LYS A 12 -18.30 31.11 -14.88
CA LYS A 12 -19.35 31.10 -13.84
C LYS A 12 -20.72 30.78 -14.46
N GLY A 13 -20.79 29.70 -15.24
CA GLY A 13 -22.02 29.27 -15.90
C GLY A 13 -22.88 28.41 -14.97
N PRO A 14 -24.22 28.43 -15.11
CA PRO A 14 -25.03 27.34 -14.59
C PRO A 14 -24.73 26.08 -15.42
N PHE A 15 -23.97 25.17 -14.83
CA PHE A 15 -23.69 23.83 -15.37
C PHE A 15 -24.87 22.89 -15.16
N ASP A 16 -25.08 21.98 -16.09
CA ASP A 16 -26.01 20.86 -15.94
C ASP A 16 -25.31 19.75 -15.16
N VAL A 17 -25.87 19.37 -14.01
CA VAL A 17 -25.31 18.32 -13.15
C VAL A 17 -26.35 17.22 -12.94
N ALA A 18 -26.03 16.01 -13.39
CA ALA A 18 -26.87 14.85 -13.19
C ALA A 18 -26.65 14.24 -11.80
N VAL A 19 -27.74 13.83 -11.15
CA VAL A 19 -27.70 13.19 -9.83
C VAL A 19 -28.23 11.77 -9.94
N LEU A 20 -27.35 10.79 -9.72
CA LEU A 20 -27.66 9.37 -9.77
C LEU A 20 -27.56 8.78 -8.35
N VAL A 21 -28.63 8.12 -7.93
CA VAL A 21 -28.74 7.52 -6.60
C VAL A 21 -28.64 6.01 -6.78
N VAL A 22 -27.51 5.43 -6.41
CA VAL A 22 -27.28 3.99 -6.56
C VAL A 22 -27.85 3.30 -5.32
N SER A 23 -28.98 2.59 -5.48
CA SER A 23 -29.63 1.90 -4.38
C SER A 23 -30.63 0.85 -4.86
N SER A 24 -30.56 -0.34 -4.26
CA SER A 24 -31.54 -1.42 -4.41
C SER A 24 -32.82 -1.27 -3.56
N SER A 25 -32.91 -0.26 -2.68
CA SER A 25 -34.07 -0.10 -1.77
C SER A 25 -34.70 1.29 -1.75
N ARG A 26 -33.98 2.33 -2.19
CA ARG A 26 -34.52 3.69 -2.27
C ARG A 26 -35.38 3.87 -3.52
N THR A 27 -36.32 4.80 -3.43
CA THR A 27 -37.10 5.30 -4.55
C THR A 27 -36.93 6.82 -4.61
N GLU A 28 -37.34 7.45 -5.71
CA GLU A 28 -37.28 8.91 -5.84
C GLU A 28 -37.99 9.64 -4.67
N SER A 29 -39.06 9.04 -4.13
CA SER A 29 -39.79 9.61 -2.99
C SER A 29 -39.08 9.43 -1.65
N SER A 30 -38.30 8.35 -1.46
CA SER A 30 -37.67 8.02 -0.18
C SER A 30 -36.21 8.43 -0.08
N ASP A 31 -35.60 8.87 -1.17
CA ASP A 31 -34.20 9.26 -1.17
C ASP A 31 -33.97 10.68 -0.62
N GLU A 32 -33.30 10.78 0.52
CA GLU A 32 -32.92 12.04 1.14
C GLU A 32 -31.62 12.59 0.58
N SER A 33 -30.68 11.71 0.21
CA SER A 33 -29.34 12.06 -0.24
C SER A 33 -29.36 12.76 -1.60
N GLY A 34 -30.08 12.23 -2.58
CA GLY A 34 -30.25 12.86 -3.89
C GLY A 34 -31.02 14.17 -3.80
N LYS A 35 -32.03 14.27 -2.93
CA LYS A 35 -32.72 15.56 -2.66
C LYS A 35 -31.77 16.60 -2.07
N GLN A 36 -30.91 16.18 -1.14
CA GLN A 36 -29.89 17.04 -0.55
C GLN A 36 -28.88 17.53 -1.60
N ILE A 37 -28.38 16.62 -2.46
CA ILE A 37 -27.48 16.96 -3.58
C ILE A 37 -28.16 17.98 -4.50
N ALA A 38 -29.41 17.72 -4.91
CA ALA A 38 -30.16 18.60 -5.79
C ALA A 38 -30.36 19.99 -5.17
N GLY A 39 -30.67 20.06 -3.87
CA GLY A 39 -30.82 21.31 -3.13
C GLY A 39 -29.53 22.13 -3.07
N LEU A 40 -28.41 21.48 -2.73
CA LEU A 40 -27.09 22.12 -2.65
C LEU A 40 -26.62 22.64 -4.03
N LEU A 41 -26.78 21.84 -5.10
CA LEU A 41 -26.45 22.25 -6.46
C LEU A 41 -27.30 23.43 -6.95
N SER A 42 -28.62 23.38 -6.70
CA SER A 42 -29.53 24.46 -7.08
C SER A 42 -29.22 25.74 -6.28
N GLY A 43 -28.89 25.61 -5.00
CA GLY A 43 -28.47 26.72 -4.15
C GLY A 43 -27.16 27.37 -4.60
N ALA A 44 -26.27 26.60 -5.24
CA ALA A 44 -25.05 27.09 -5.88
C ALA A 44 -25.27 27.64 -7.30
N GLY A 45 -26.51 27.63 -7.82
CA GLY A 45 -26.86 28.18 -9.12
C GLY A 45 -26.67 27.23 -10.31
N HIS A 46 -26.49 25.94 -10.08
CA HIS A 46 -26.41 24.91 -11.13
C HIS A 46 -27.79 24.35 -11.48
N ARG A 47 -27.92 23.79 -12.69
CA ARG A 47 -29.13 23.09 -13.14
C ARG A 47 -28.99 21.61 -12.79
N VAL A 48 -30.03 21.03 -12.18
CA VAL A 48 -30.01 19.64 -11.74
C VAL A 48 -30.79 18.78 -12.72
N VAL A 49 -30.17 17.70 -13.19
CA VAL A 49 -30.80 16.64 -14.00
C VAL A 49 -31.00 15.42 -13.11
N GLY A 50 -32.24 15.18 -12.65
CA GLY A 50 -32.56 14.14 -11.65
C GLY A 50 -33.05 14.75 -10.32
N PRO A 51 -33.05 13.98 -9.21
CA PRO A 51 -32.35 12.71 -8.99
C PRO A 51 -32.98 11.52 -9.72
N THR A 52 -32.15 10.57 -10.17
CA THR A 52 -32.60 9.30 -10.75
C THR A 52 -32.05 8.14 -9.94
N VAL A 53 -32.91 7.21 -9.52
CA VAL A 53 -32.48 6.00 -8.81
C VAL A 53 -32.00 4.95 -9.83
N VAL A 54 -30.85 4.35 -9.55
CA VAL A 54 -30.20 3.33 -10.37
C VAL A 54 -29.93 2.10 -9.49
N ASP A 55 -30.13 0.91 -10.04
CA ASP A 55 -29.86 -0.33 -9.32
C ASP A 55 -28.37 -0.49 -8.97
N ASP A 56 -28.08 -1.23 -7.90
CA ASP A 56 -26.73 -1.65 -7.46
C ASP A 56 -26.13 -2.70 -8.44
N ASP A 57 -26.10 -2.39 -9.73
CA ASP A 57 -25.56 -3.22 -10.81
C ASP A 57 -24.54 -2.43 -11.64
N LYS A 58 -23.45 -3.10 -12.01
CA LYS A 58 -22.36 -2.46 -12.75
C LYS A 58 -22.83 -1.91 -14.09
N GLY A 59 -23.58 -2.69 -14.87
CA GLY A 59 -24.07 -2.27 -16.19
C GLY A 59 -25.06 -1.12 -16.07
N ALA A 60 -26.03 -1.22 -15.15
CA ALA A 60 -27.01 -0.16 -14.91
C ALA A 60 -26.37 1.18 -14.54
N ILE A 61 -25.36 1.16 -13.66
CA ILE A 61 -24.59 2.35 -13.29
C ILE A 61 -23.87 2.94 -14.52
N GLN A 62 -23.21 2.10 -15.32
CA GLN A 62 -22.47 2.54 -16.49
C GLN A 62 -23.40 3.16 -17.55
N ASP A 63 -24.52 2.50 -17.83
CA ASP A 63 -25.52 2.98 -18.78
C ASP A 63 -26.14 4.32 -18.33
N ALA A 64 -26.43 4.47 -17.04
CA ALA A 64 -26.95 5.71 -16.48
C ALA A 64 -25.94 6.87 -16.59
N VAL A 65 -24.65 6.62 -16.32
CA VAL A 65 -23.60 7.64 -16.45
C VAL A 65 -23.39 8.06 -17.91
N VAL A 66 -23.39 7.10 -18.86
CA VAL A 66 -23.27 7.41 -20.29
C VAL A 66 -24.51 8.16 -20.81
N GLY A 67 -25.70 7.73 -20.38
CA GLY A 67 -26.98 8.31 -20.81
C GLY A 67 -27.27 9.70 -20.21
N ALA A 68 -26.56 10.11 -19.16
CA ALA A 68 -26.77 11.39 -18.52
C ALA A 68 -26.33 12.56 -19.42
N SER A 69 -27.29 13.33 -19.93
CA SER A 69 -27.03 14.57 -20.69
C SER A 69 -26.73 15.74 -19.75
N ALA A 70 -25.55 15.73 -19.15
CA ALA A 70 -25.06 16.76 -18.22
C ALA A 70 -23.55 17.04 -18.43
N ASP A 71 -23.07 18.17 -17.90
CA ASP A 71 -21.65 18.55 -17.84
C ASP A 71 -20.91 17.72 -16.77
N ALA A 72 -21.58 17.47 -15.66
CA ALA A 72 -21.08 16.62 -14.58
C ALA A 72 -22.13 15.63 -14.08
N VAL A 73 -21.68 14.53 -13.48
CA VAL A 73 -22.52 13.49 -12.88
C VAL A 73 -22.05 13.22 -11.45
N ILE A 74 -22.97 13.21 -10.50
CA ILE A 74 -22.72 12.83 -9.11
C ILE A 74 -23.51 11.56 -8.81
N LEU A 75 -22.78 10.46 -8.55
CA LEU A 75 -23.32 9.22 -8.03
C LEU A 75 -23.23 9.21 -6.51
N THR A 76 -24.32 8.87 -5.83
CA THR A 76 -24.35 8.66 -4.38
C THR A 76 -24.87 7.26 -4.04
N GLY A 77 -24.12 6.49 -3.25
CA GLY A 77 -24.46 5.12 -2.88
C GLY A 77 -23.67 4.03 -3.60
N GLY A 78 -23.85 2.77 -3.17
CA GLY A 78 -23.17 1.59 -3.71
C GLY A 78 -21.64 1.55 -3.52
N THR A 79 -21.09 2.32 -2.56
CA THR A 79 -19.64 2.42 -2.28
C THR A 79 -19.18 1.62 -1.04
N GLY A 80 -20.07 0.86 -0.38
CA GLY A 80 -19.75 0.05 0.82
C GLY A 80 -18.82 -1.13 0.53
N LEU A 81 -18.65 -2.08 1.45
CA LEU A 81 -17.78 -3.26 1.25
C LEU A 81 -18.56 -4.55 0.97
N THR A 82 -19.89 -4.46 0.79
CA THR A 82 -20.70 -5.64 0.52
C THR A 82 -20.56 -6.07 -0.94
N GLY A 83 -20.87 -7.33 -1.26
CA GLY A 83 -20.82 -7.82 -2.64
C GLY A 83 -21.79 -7.13 -3.61
N ARG A 84 -22.70 -6.27 -3.13
CA ARG A 84 -23.59 -5.45 -3.95
C ARG A 84 -23.04 -4.06 -4.22
N ASP A 85 -22.09 -3.60 -3.40
CA ASP A 85 -21.52 -2.26 -3.53
C ASP A 85 -20.52 -2.23 -4.69
N VAL A 86 -21.01 -1.94 -5.88
CA VAL A 86 -20.24 -2.02 -7.14
C VAL A 86 -19.95 -0.67 -7.79
N THR A 87 -20.33 0.45 -7.18
CA THR A 87 -20.13 1.79 -7.77
C THR A 87 -18.65 2.07 -8.08
N PRO A 88 -17.68 1.80 -7.18
CA PRO A 88 -16.26 2.04 -7.48
C PRO A 88 -15.73 1.14 -8.62
N GLU A 89 -16.20 -0.10 -8.71
CA GLU A 89 -15.86 -1.05 -9.77
C GLU A 89 -16.46 -0.64 -11.12
N ALA A 90 -17.70 -0.12 -11.13
CA ALA A 90 -18.35 0.45 -12.29
C ALA A 90 -17.58 1.67 -12.82
N MET A 91 -17.26 2.60 -11.91
CA MET A 91 -16.50 3.81 -12.21
C MET A 91 -15.10 3.51 -12.75
N ARG A 92 -14.36 2.59 -12.11
CA ARG A 92 -13.01 2.20 -12.57
C ARG A 92 -13.01 1.70 -14.02
N GLY A 93 -14.09 1.05 -14.45
CA GLY A 93 -14.23 0.57 -15.83
C GLY A 93 -14.57 1.64 -16.87
N MET A 94 -14.90 2.87 -16.46
CA MET A 94 -15.33 3.95 -17.37
C MET A 94 -14.38 5.16 -17.38
N VAL A 95 -13.68 5.39 -16.27
CA VAL A 95 -12.89 6.61 -16.07
C VAL A 95 -11.66 6.59 -16.98
N THR A 96 -11.60 7.56 -17.88
CA THR A 96 -10.48 7.82 -18.80
C THR A 96 -9.34 8.59 -18.13
N ARG A 97 -9.66 9.47 -17.19
CA ARG A 97 -8.68 10.24 -16.41
C ARG A 97 -9.13 10.37 -14.97
N GLN A 98 -8.38 9.76 -14.05
CA GLN A 98 -8.72 9.79 -12.63
C GLN A 98 -8.32 11.13 -11.99
N ILE A 99 -9.09 11.54 -10.98
CA ILE A 99 -8.76 12.66 -10.09
C ILE A 99 -8.54 12.05 -8.69
N PRO A 100 -7.39 11.38 -8.45
CA PRO A 100 -7.16 10.61 -7.22
C PRO A 100 -7.25 11.48 -5.95
N GLY A 101 -6.80 12.74 -6.06
CA GLY A 101 -6.85 13.73 -4.99
C GLY A 101 -8.25 13.98 -4.42
N PHE A 102 -9.33 13.74 -5.20
CA PHE A 102 -10.70 13.84 -4.66
C PHE A 102 -10.96 12.81 -3.57
N GLY A 103 -10.65 11.53 -3.83
CA GLY A 103 -10.87 10.46 -2.87
C GLY A 103 -9.95 10.59 -1.65
N GLU A 104 -8.71 11.04 -1.86
CA GLU A 104 -7.73 11.30 -0.80
C GLU A 104 -8.19 12.42 0.14
N LEU A 105 -8.53 13.59 -0.42
CA LEU A 105 -9.03 14.72 0.36
C LEU A 105 -10.35 14.38 1.05
N PHE A 106 -11.26 13.68 0.36
CA PHE A 106 -12.51 13.25 0.95
C PHE A 106 -12.26 12.32 2.16
N ARG A 107 -11.33 11.37 2.07
CA ARG A 107 -10.96 10.50 3.20
C ARG A 107 -10.29 11.27 4.33
N TYR A 108 -9.41 12.22 4.03
CA TYR A 108 -8.79 13.07 5.04
C TYR A 108 -9.83 13.90 5.81
N LEU A 109 -10.72 14.59 5.09
CA LEU A 109 -11.80 15.38 5.68
C LEU A 109 -12.79 14.49 6.45
N SER A 110 -13.08 13.31 5.93
CA SER A 110 -13.93 12.33 6.63
C SER A 110 -13.25 11.83 7.90
N PHE A 111 -11.93 11.59 7.89
CA PHE A 111 -11.19 11.15 9.07
C PHE A 111 -11.29 12.18 10.19
N GLN A 112 -11.26 13.48 9.87
CA GLN A 112 -11.49 14.54 10.85
C GLN A 112 -12.89 14.52 11.49
N LYS A 113 -13.90 13.98 10.80
CA LYS A 113 -15.29 13.91 11.28
C LYS A 113 -15.65 12.57 11.94
N ILE A 114 -15.25 11.45 11.35
CA ILE A 114 -15.67 10.09 11.72
C ILE A 114 -14.51 9.16 12.09
N GLY A 115 -13.29 9.69 12.20
CA GLY A 115 -12.11 8.94 12.60
C GLY A 115 -11.77 7.81 11.64
N SER A 116 -11.32 6.68 12.19
CA SER A 116 -10.87 5.50 11.43
C SER A 116 -11.93 4.92 10.47
N ALA A 117 -13.23 5.18 10.70
CA ALA A 117 -14.30 4.75 9.79
C ALA A 117 -14.14 5.33 8.38
N ALA A 118 -13.47 6.49 8.24
CA ALA A 118 -13.16 7.08 6.94
C ALA A 118 -12.34 6.14 6.03
N MET A 119 -11.55 5.22 6.60
CA MET A 119 -10.78 4.22 5.85
C MET A 119 -11.66 3.35 4.93
N MET A 120 -12.90 3.08 5.33
CA MET A 120 -13.83 2.25 4.54
C MET A 120 -14.44 3.00 3.35
N THR A 121 -14.18 4.30 3.21
CA THR A 121 -14.79 5.11 2.16
C THR A 121 -14.08 4.92 0.81
N ARG A 122 -14.84 4.49 -0.19
CA ARG A 122 -14.40 4.29 -1.57
C ARG A 122 -14.84 5.41 -2.53
N ALA A 123 -14.84 6.67 -2.06
CA ALA A 123 -15.17 7.83 -2.90
C ALA A 123 -14.11 8.04 -4.00
N SER A 124 -14.55 8.41 -5.21
CA SER A 124 -13.67 8.60 -6.38
C SER A 124 -14.22 9.65 -7.33
N ALA A 125 -13.35 10.22 -8.16
CA ALA A 125 -13.75 11.15 -9.22
C ALA A 125 -12.86 10.99 -10.45
N GLY A 126 -13.36 11.39 -11.61
CA GLY A 126 -12.61 11.35 -12.85
C GLY A 126 -13.43 11.81 -14.06
N LEU A 127 -12.80 11.75 -15.23
CA LEU A 127 -13.44 12.03 -16.51
C LEU A 127 -13.93 10.75 -17.17
N VAL A 128 -15.18 10.77 -17.62
CA VAL A 128 -15.77 9.76 -18.49
C VAL A 128 -16.15 10.45 -19.80
N GLY A 129 -15.35 10.24 -20.85
CA GLY A 129 -15.41 11.08 -22.04
C GLY A 129 -15.19 12.55 -21.67
N ASN A 130 -16.16 13.41 -22.00
CA ASN A 130 -16.11 14.85 -21.69
C ASN A 130 -16.94 15.22 -20.44
N LYS A 131 -17.34 14.25 -19.62
CA LYS A 131 -18.13 14.48 -18.40
C LYS A 131 -17.27 14.31 -17.17
N LEU A 132 -17.42 15.23 -16.23
CA LEU A 132 -16.83 15.08 -14.91
C LEU A 132 -17.74 14.20 -14.04
N VAL A 133 -17.20 13.13 -13.47
CA VAL A 133 -18.00 12.17 -12.70
C VAL A 133 -17.42 12.02 -11.30
N PHE A 134 -18.29 12.15 -10.28
CA PHE A 134 -17.98 11.93 -8.88
C PHE A 134 -18.81 10.77 -8.34
N SER A 135 -18.19 9.86 -7.60
CA SER A 135 -18.85 8.80 -6.85
C SER A 135 -18.59 8.99 -5.37
N ILE A 136 -19.65 9.20 -4.59
CA ILE A 136 -19.60 9.50 -3.16
C ILE A 136 -20.48 8.55 -2.34
N PRO A 137 -20.24 8.39 -1.03
CA PRO A 137 -21.10 7.57 -0.18
C PRO A 137 -22.55 8.05 -0.12
N GLY A 138 -23.44 7.14 0.26
CA GLY A 138 -24.89 7.36 0.33
C GLY A 138 -25.41 7.99 1.64
N SER A 139 -24.56 8.31 2.61
CA SER A 139 -25.01 8.96 3.85
C SER A 139 -25.17 10.47 3.67
N PRO A 140 -26.23 11.10 4.24
CA PRO A 140 -26.44 12.55 4.16
C PRO A 140 -25.23 13.39 4.62
N GLU A 141 -24.50 12.93 5.64
CA GLU A 141 -23.32 13.63 6.15
C GLU A 141 -22.13 13.57 5.18
N ALA A 142 -21.95 12.42 4.52
CA ALA A 142 -20.90 12.26 3.50
C ALA A 142 -21.22 13.08 2.25
N VAL A 143 -22.49 13.13 1.86
CA VAL A 143 -23.00 13.98 0.78
C VAL A 143 -22.69 15.44 1.07
N GLN A 144 -23.06 15.93 2.26
CA GLN A 144 -22.80 17.30 2.64
C GLN A 144 -21.31 17.64 2.58
N LEU A 145 -20.48 16.77 3.17
CA LEU A 145 -19.03 16.96 3.18
C LEU A 145 -18.45 17.02 1.77
N ALA A 146 -18.83 16.08 0.90
CA ALA A 146 -18.33 16.03 -0.47
C ALA A 146 -18.70 17.29 -1.26
N LEU A 147 -19.96 17.73 -1.17
CA LEU A 147 -20.42 18.87 -1.94
C LEU A 147 -19.82 20.18 -1.45
N GLU A 148 -19.95 20.47 -0.15
CA GLU A 148 -19.57 21.78 0.40
C GLU A 148 -18.06 21.97 0.46
N ALA A 149 -17.30 20.93 0.80
CA ALA A 149 -15.86 21.06 1.01
C ALA A 149 -15.03 20.83 -0.26
N LEU A 150 -15.59 20.19 -1.30
CA LEU A 150 -14.83 19.78 -2.49
C LEU A 150 -15.57 20.11 -3.79
N ILE A 151 -16.71 19.47 -4.06
CA ILE A 151 -17.31 19.48 -5.40
C ILE A 151 -17.76 20.89 -5.80
N LEU A 152 -18.55 21.58 -4.99
CA LEU A 152 -19.09 22.91 -5.34
C LEU A 152 -17.98 23.97 -5.49
N LEU A 153 -16.88 23.83 -4.75
CA LEU A 153 -15.76 24.76 -4.79
C LEU A 153 -14.93 24.63 -6.07
N GLU A 154 -14.76 23.40 -6.56
CA GLU A 154 -13.87 23.11 -7.69
C GLU A 154 -14.62 22.86 -9.01
N LEU A 155 -15.92 22.55 -8.98
CA LEU A 155 -16.69 22.18 -10.17
C LEU A 155 -16.53 23.17 -11.35
N PRO A 156 -16.69 24.51 -11.16
CA PRO A 156 -16.50 25.46 -12.26
C PRO A 156 -15.09 25.44 -12.84
N HIS A 157 -14.09 25.27 -11.96
CA HIS A 157 -12.68 25.26 -12.34
C HIS A 157 -12.31 23.97 -13.07
N LEU A 158 -12.80 22.82 -12.59
CA LEU A 158 -12.58 21.54 -13.25
C LEU A 158 -13.23 21.53 -14.63
N LEU A 159 -14.46 22.01 -14.76
CA LEU A 159 -15.15 22.09 -16.06
C LEU A 159 -14.47 23.05 -17.03
N SER A 160 -13.83 24.14 -16.57
CA SER A 160 -13.09 25.04 -17.46
C SER A 160 -11.80 24.42 -18.03
N HIS A 161 -11.28 23.35 -17.43
CA HIS A 161 -10.10 22.62 -17.90
C HIS A 161 -10.43 21.43 -18.81
N ILE A 162 -11.71 21.05 -18.88
CA ILE A 162 -12.14 19.99 -19.79
C ILE A 162 -12.29 20.64 -21.17
N GLU A 163 -11.28 20.47 -22.02
CA GLU A 163 -11.37 20.85 -23.43
C GLU A 163 -12.50 20.06 -24.08
N LEU A 164 -13.60 20.73 -24.39
CA LEU A 164 -14.68 20.21 -25.24
C LEU A 164 -14.11 19.98 -26.66
N GLY A 165 -13.40 18.87 -26.90
CA GLY A 165 -12.96 18.55 -28.25
C GLY A 165 -11.78 17.61 -28.46
N VAL A 166 -11.16 17.00 -27.44
CA VAL A 166 -10.08 16.03 -27.68
C VAL A 166 -10.64 14.62 -27.57
N GLN A 167 -10.72 13.91 -28.71
CA GLN A 167 -11.01 12.48 -28.72
C GLN A 167 -9.94 11.74 -27.88
N PRO A 168 -10.31 10.66 -27.17
CA PRO A 168 -9.33 9.89 -26.42
C PRO A 168 -8.20 9.47 -27.37
N GLN A 169 -6.96 9.84 -27.05
CA GLN A 169 -5.83 9.11 -27.61
C GLN A 169 -5.94 7.70 -27.05
N GLU A 170 -6.13 6.72 -27.94
CA GLU A 170 -5.87 5.33 -27.61
C GLU A 170 -4.44 5.27 -27.06
N VAL A 171 -4.33 5.01 -25.77
CA VAL A 171 -3.05 4.60 -25.20
C VAL A 171 -2.90 3.17 -25.67
N GLU A 172 -2.18 2.98 -26.78
CA GLU A 172 -1.63 1.66 -27.08
C GLU A 172 -0.72 1.33 -25.89
N GLU A 173 -1.14 0.38 -25.05
CA GLU A 173 -0.22 -0.25 -24.11
C GLU A 173 0.84 -0.95 -24.97
N GLU A 174 1.96 -0.26 -25.23
CA GLU A 174 3.15 -0.96 -25.71
C GLU A 174 3.55 -1.94 -24.61
N PRO A 175 3.54 -3.26 -24.90
CA PRO A 175 4.08 -4.20 -23.95
C PRO A 175 5.55 -3.85 -23.74
N LEU A 176 5.98 -3.77 -22.47
CA LEU A 176 7.38 -3.70 -22.10
C LEU A 176 8.10 -4.94 -22.64
N VAL A 177 8.62 -4.84 -23.86
CA VAL A 177 9.55 -5.82 -24.40
C VAL A 177 10.88 -5.55 -23.71
N LEU A 178 11.22 -6.40 -22.75
CA LEU A 178 12.58 -6.50 -22.26
C LEU A 178 13.43 -7.04 -23.42
N ASP A 179 14.25 -6.18 -24.00
CA ASP A 179 15.31 -6.59 -24.93
C ASP A 179 16.27 -7.53 -24.17
N VAL A 180 16.04 -8.82 -24.29
CA VAL A 180 17.01 -9.84 -23.91
C VAL A 180 18.08 -9.80 -24.98
N ALA A 181 19.22 -9.19 -24.67
CA ALA A 181 20.39 -9.24 -25.54
C ALA A 181 20.77 -10.71 -25.77
N ASP A 182 21.00 -11.04 -27.04
CA ASP A 182 21.45 -12.36 -27.50
C ASP A 182 22.65 -12.84 -26.67
N GLU A 183 22.45 -13.86 -25.84
CA GLU A 183 23.53 -14.67 -25.29
C GLU A 183 23.86 -15.77 -26.29
N GLU A 184 25.12 -15.80 -26.70
CA GLU A 184 25.71 -16.74 -27.67
C GLU A 184 25.48 -18.20 -27.25
N GLU A 185 25.20 -19.05 -28.25
CA GLU A 185 25.04 -20.50 -28.10
C GLU A 185 26.33 -21.14 -27.55
N GLU A 186 26.26 -21.74 -26.36
CA GLU A 186 27.21 -22.78 -25.92
C GLU A 186 26.50 -24.15 -25.87
N GLU A 187 27.22 -25.15 -26.37
CA GLU A 187 26.78 -26.48 -26.79
C GLU A 187 26.16 -27.36 -25.69
N GLU A 188 25.21 -28.22 -26.10
CA GLU A 188 24.57 -29.26 -25.30
C GLU A 188 25.58 -30.23 -24.66
N ASP A 189 25.56 -30.36 -23.33
CA ASP A 189 25.96 -31.60 -22.67
C ASP A 189 24.91 -32.09 -21.66
N SER A 190 24.76 -33.40 -21.65
CA SER A 190 23.61 -34.21 -21.27
C SER A 190 23.11 -34.10 -19.82
N ALA A 191 21.79 -33.94 -19.67
CA ALA A 191 21.10 -34.10 -18.38
C ALA A 191 20.98 -35.59 -17.97
N PRO A 192 21.18 -35.96 -16.68
CA PRO A 192 21.01 -37.33 -16.22
C PRO A 192 19.53 -37.69 -16.02
N LYS A 193 19.10 -38.82 -16.60
CA LYS A 193 17.74 -39.39 -16.43
C LYS A 193 17.58 -40.05 -15.06
N LEU A 194 16.50 -39.70 -14.35
CA LEU A 194 16.04 -40.40 -13.14
C LEU A 194 15.49 -41.81 -13.47
N PRO A 195 15.70 -42.82 -12.61
CA PRO A 195 15.17 -44.16 -12.82
C PRO A 195 13.69 -44.27 -12.41
N PRO A 196 12.91 -45.19 -13.01
CA PRO A 196 11.50 -45.40 -12.68
C PRO A 196 11.31 -46.16 -11.35
N PRO A 197 10.16 -45.98 -10.67
CA PRO A 197 9.89 -46.57 -9.36
C PRO A 197 9.72 -48.09 -9.44
N SER A 198 10.52 -48.82 -8.68
CA SER A 198 10.40 -50.26 -8.44
C SER A 198 9.75 -50.53 -7.08
N GLY A 199 8.57 -51.15 -7.06
CA GLY A 199 7.94 -51.66 -5.84
C GLY A 199 6.50 -52.12 -6.06
N GLY A 200 6.30 -53.44 -6.22
CA GLY A 200 5.05 -54.05 -6.69
C GLY A 200 3.90 -54.10 -5.69
N LEU A 201 2.68 -54.02 -6.22
CA LEU A 201 1.44 -54.41 -5.54
C LEU A 201 1.34 -55.93 -5.42
N GLY A 202 1.21 -56.43 -4.19
CA GLY A 202 0.71 -57.77 -3.87
C GLY A 202 -0.72 -57.70 -3.33
N ARG A 203 -1.65 -58.43 -3.94
CA ARG A 203 -3.06 -58.61 -3.55
C ARG A 203 -3.22 -59.57 -2.35
N LEU A 204 -4.29 -59.38 -1.57
CA LEU A 204 -5.25 -60.33 -0.93
C LEU A 204 -5.87 -59.60 0.29
N GLY A 205 -7.15 -59.68 0.70
CA GLY A 205 -8.33 -60.46 0.37
C GLY A 205 -9.53 -59.97 1.23
N ARG A 206 -10.74 -60.47 0.96
CA ARG A 206 -12.07 -60.06 1.47
C ARG A 206 -12.32 -60.29 2.98
N GLY A 207 -13.21 -59.48 3.58
CA GLY A 207 -14.02 -59.79 4.78
C GLY A 207 -14.44 -58.52 5.54
N SER A 208 -15.66 -57.99 5.38
CA SER A 208 -16.93 -58.27 6.10
C SER A 208 -17.12 -57.53 7.44
N MET A 209 -18.18 -56.69 7.51
CA MET A 209 -19.09 -56.41 8.66
C MET A 209 -18.49 -55.97 10.02
N SER A 210 -19.09 -55.18 10.90
CA SER A 210 -20.20 -54.22 11.01
C SER A 210 -20.40 -54.02 12.53
N ILE A 211 -20.59 -52.77 13.03
CA ILE A 211 -21.41 -52.40 14.23
C ILE A 211 -20.88 -52.92 15.61
N GLN A 212 -20.95 -52.30 16.80
CA GLN A 212 -21.52 -51.12 17.49
C GLN A 212 -20.67 -50.93 18.78
N ALA A 213 -20.46 -49.71 19.28
CA ALA A 213 -21.14 -49.06 20.43
C ALA A 213 -21.01 -49.72 21.83
N SER A 214 -20.76 -48.85 22.83
CA SER A 214 -20.73 -49.02 24.30
C SER A 214 -19.39 -49.58 24.83
N GLU A 215 -18.71 -49.02 25.85
CA GLU A 215 -19.08 -48.30 27.09
C GLU A 215 -17.90 -47.38 27.52
N LEU A 216 -18.11 -46.10 27.89
CA LEU A 216 -18.11 -45.55 29.28
C LEU A 216 -16.81 -45.86 30.06
N LYS A 217 -16.03 -44.94 30.65
CA LYS A 217 -16.16 -43.57 31.18
C LYS A 217 -14.73 -43.07 31.41
N GLU A 218 -14.49 -41.76 31.31
CA GLU A 218 -14.15 -40.89 32.45
C GLU A 218 -13.80 -39.49 31.94
N GLU A 219 -14.61 -38.51 32.36
CA GLU A 219 -14.26 -37.10 32.31
C GLU A 219 -13.06 -36.86 33.22
N VAL A 220 -11.99 -36.31 32.65
CA VAL A 220 -11.04 -35.50 33.41
C VAL A 220 -10.53 -34.40 32.47
N THR A 221 -11.11 -33.20 32.54
CA THR A 221 -10.32 -31.99 32.35
C THR A 221 -9.58 -31.74 33.66
N PRO A 222 -8.28 -31.44 33.61
CA PRO A 222 -7.98 -30.02 33.74
C PRO A 222 -6.79 -29.54 32.90
N SER A 223 -6.78 -28.22 32.75
CA SER A 223 -5.59 -27.37 32.79
C SER A 223 -4.64 -27.38 31.60
N ALA A 224 -4.52 -26.18 31.02
CA ALA A 224 -3.33 -25.71 30.34
C ALA A 224 -2.05 -26.11 31.09
N THR A 225 -1.08 -26.60 30.35
CA THR A 225 0.35 -26.42 30.57
C THR A 225 1.02 -26.50 29.22
N ASP A 226 1.86 -25.50 28.97
CA ASP A 226 2.79 -25.37 27.86
C ASP A 226 3.62 -26.64 27.68
N ASP A 227 3.64 -27.20 26.47
CA ASP A 227 4.62 -28.19 26.07
C ASP A 227 5.80 -27.47 25.41
N GLU A 228 6.91 -27.45 26.15
CA GLU A 228 8.24 -27.01 25.73
C GLU A 228 8.76 -27.92 24.59
N GLU A 229 8.87 -27.41 23.37
CA GLU A 229 9.73 -28.00 22.33
C GLU A 229 11.18 -27.52 22.55
N GLU A 230 12.08 -28.45 22.86
CA GLU A 230 13.53 -28.22 23.05
C GLU A 230 14.21 -27.61 21.81
N ASP A 231 15.08 -26.62 22.05
CA ASP A 231 15.83 -25.78 21.11
C ASP A 231 16.70 -26.57 20.10
N ALA A 232 16.14 -26.89 18.93
CA ALA A 232 16.95 -27.20 17.75
C ALA A 232 17.58 -25.89 17.23
N ILE A 233 18.92 -25.80 17.26
CA ILE A 233 19.66 -24.65 16.71
C ILE A 233 19.31 -24.51 15.21
N PRO A 234 18.77 -23.36 14.76
CA PRO A 234 18.42 -23.19 13.35
C PRO A 234 19.65 -23.26 12.45
N ASP A 235 19.58 -23.99 11.34
CA ASP A 235 20.73 -24.15 10.43
C ASP A 235 20.95 -22.90 9.54
N ARG A 236 19.90 -22.13 9.24
CA ARG A 236 19.95 -20.97 8.31
C ARG A 236 18.72 -20.06 8.44
N GLY A 237 18.75 -18.91 7.77
CA GLY A 237 17.61 -17.99 7.66
C GLY A 237 17.45 -17.09 8.88
N TRP A 238 16.29 -16.47 9.01
CA TRP A 238 16.08 -15.42 10.01
C TRP A 238 16.05 -15.92 11.45
N LYS A 239 15.56 -17.15 11.69
CA LYS A 239 15.62 -17.78 13.01
C LYS A 239 17.06 -17.99 13.47
N ARG A 240 17.99 -18.28 12.56
CA ARG A 240 19.43 -18.37 12.87
C ARG A 240 19.99 -17.01 13.27
N ALA A 241 19.64 -15.94 12.55
CA ALA A 241 20.06 -14.59 12.91
C ALA A 241 19.53 -14.17 14.29
N VAL A 242 18.26 -14.49 14.61
CA VAL A 242 17.65 -14.28 15.93
C VAL A 242 18.41 -15.06 17.01
N TYR A 243 18.73 -16.34 16.76
CA TYR A 243 19.51 -17.18 17.67
C TYR A 243 20.91 -16.62 17.93
N GLU A 244 21.62 -16.16 16.88
CA GLU A 244 22.96 -15.54 17.00
C GLU A 244 22.95 -14.22 17.77
N LEU A 245 21.88 -13.44 17.62
CA LEU A 245 21.62 -12.23 18.42
C LEU A 245 21.19 -12.54 19.85
N GLN A 246 20.98 -13.83 20.19
CA GLN A 246 20.40 -14.30 21.45
C GLN A 246 19.07 -13.59 21.77
N ALA A 247 18.29 -13.32 20.72
CA ALA A 247 17.10 -12.51 20.79
C ALA A 247 15.85 -13.37 20.99
N GLU A 248 14.87 -12.83 21.71
CA GLU A 248 13.57 -13.44 21.94
C GLU A 248 12.54 -12.87 20.95
N VAL A 249 11.71 -13.72 20.36
CA VAL A 249 10.62 -13.31 19.47
C VAL A 249 9.29 -13.49 20.20
N ILE A 250 8.56 -12.40 20.39
CA ILE A 250 7.27 -12.38 21.06
C ILE A 250 6.19 -12.24 19.99
N HIS A 251 5.60 -13.38 19.61
CA HIS A 251 4.46 -13.43 18.69
C HIS A 251 3.21 -12.77 19.31
N GLU A 252 2.28 -12.30 18.47
CA GLU A 252 1.03 -11.63 18.87
C GLU A 252 1.18 -10.26 19.54
N LYS A 253 2.42 -9.80 19.74
CA LYS A 253 2.72 -8.48 20.25
C LYS A 253 3.23 -7.58 19.12
N ARG A 254 2.79 -6.32 19.15
CA ARG A 254 3.28 -5.27 18.26
C ARG A 254 3.97 -4.20 19.09
N GLU A 255 5.13 -3.76 18.64
CA GLU A 255 5.76 -2.54 19.14
C GLU A 255 5.41 -1.40 18.16
N GLU A 256 5.20 -0.20 18.69
CA GLU A 256 4.98 0.99 17.89
C GLU A 256 6.23 1.29 17.05
N LEU A 257 6.01 1.77 15.83
CA LEU A 257 7.12 2.19 14.99
C LEU A 257 7.64 3.54 15.51
N PRO A 258 8.94 3.84 15.37
CA PRO A 258 9.44 5.17 15.66
C PRO A 258 8.67 6.22 14.85
N GLU A 259 8.28 7.34 15.48
CA GLU A 259 7.51 8.43 14.82
C GLU A 259 8.06 8.84 13.45
N PRO A 260 9.39 8.93 13.22
CA PRO A 260 9.87 9.32 11.91
C PRO A 260 9.75 8.18 10.86
N VAL A 261 9.72 6.91 11.28
CA VAL A 261 9.35 5.77 10.41
C VAL A 261 7.86 5.79 10.09
N GLU A 262 7.02 6.15 11.06
CA GLU A 262 5.56 6.30 10.86
C GLU A 262 5.19 7.39 9.83
N LYS A 263 6.11 8.32 9.55
CA LYS A 263 5.92 9.37 8.53
C LYS A 263 6.45 8.98 7.15
N LEU A 264 7.13 7.84 7.02
CA LEU A 264 7.73 7.38 5.77
C LEU A 264 6.78 6.45 5.02
N ALA A 265 5.79 7.04 4.33
CA ALA A 265 4.76 6.29 3.60
C ALA A 265 5.30 5.18 2.68
N PRO A 266 6.35 5.39 1.84
CA PRO A 266 6.88 4.31 1.01
C PRO A 266 7.45 3.13 1.80
N PHE A 267 8.00 3.40 2.99
CA PHE A 267 8.53 2.35 3.87
C PHE A 267 7.40 1.58 4.56
N LEU A 268 6.40 2.31 5.05
CA LEU A 268 5.20 1.74 5.64
C LEU A 268 4.39 0.90 4.65
N ASP A 269 4.25 1.33 3.41
CA ASP A 269 3.55 0.57 2.36
C ASP A 269 4.19 -0.80 2.18
N VAL A 270 5.53 -0.87 2.17
CA VAL A 270 6.26 -2.14 2.13
C VAL A 270 5.95 -2.95 3.39
N LEU A 271 6.18 -2.41 4.58
CA LEU A 271 5.96 -3.11 5.85
C LEU A 271 4.52 -3.64 6.00
N TYR A 272 3.52 -2.86 5.60
CA TYR A 272 2.11 -3.24 5.68
C TYR A 272 1.68 -4.32 4.68
N THR A 273 2.55 -4.72 3.75
CA THR A 273 2.34 -5.95 2.98
C THR A 273 2.76 -7.22 3.73
N SER A 274 3.40 -7.12 4.90
CA SER A 274 3.77 -8.28 5.72
C SER A 274 2.53 -9.06 6.14
N GLY A 275 2.63 -10.39 6.20
CA GLY A 275 1.52 -11.21 6.67
C GLY A 275 1.57 -11.52 8.16
N GLU A 276 2.71 -11.29 8.83
CA GLU A 276 2.81 -11.40 10.30
C GLU A 276 3.78 -10.36 10.88
N GLN A 277 3.43 -9.86 12.06
CA GLN A 277 4.24 -8.95 12.87
C GLN A 277 4.51 -9.55 14.24
N ALA A 278 5.68 -9.26 14.81
CA ALA A 278 6.06 -9.67 16.16
C ALA A 278 6.99 -8.63 16.81
N VAL A 279 7.40 -8.87 18.05
CA VAL A 279 8.46 -8.09 18.70
C VAL A 279 9.72 -8.93 18.84
N LEU A 280 10.85 -8.45 18.34
CA LEU A 280 12.18 -8.96 18.67
C LEU A 280 12.70 -8.22 19.91
N LYS A 281 13.18 -8.95 20.90
CA LYS A 281 13.77 -8.39 22.12
C LYS A 281 15.19 -8.92 22.28
N LEU A 282 16.17 -8.02 22.31
CA LEU A 282 17.57 -8.36 22.55
C LEU A 282 17.85 -8.55 24.06
N PRO A 283 18.91 -9.27 24.44
CA PRO A 283 19.35 -9.38 25.84
C PRO A 283 19.65 -8.03 26.50
N SER A 284 20.04 -7.04 25.70
CA SER A 284 20.24 -5.65 26.15
C SER A 284 18.95 -4.94 26.58
N GLY A 285 17.79 -5.54 26.36
CA GLY A 285 16.47 -4.98 26.62
C GLY A 285 15.91 -4.15 25.46
N ARG A 286 16.71 -3.91 24.40
CA ARG A 286 16.24 -3.23 23.19
C ARG A 286 15.21 -4.06 22.45
N LYS A 287 14.25 -3.39 21.84
CA LYS A 287 13.15 -4.02 21.11
C LYS A 287 13.04 -3.53 19.68
N TYR A 288 12.59 -4.43 18.81
CA TYR A 288 12.34 -4.19 17.40
C TYR A 288 10.98 -4.74 17.04
N SER A 289 10.26 -4.04 16.17
CA SER A 289 9.10 -4.54 15.45
C SER A 289 9.56 -5.42 14.30
N LEU A 290 9.18 -6.69 14.31
CA LEU A 290 9.48 -7.66 13.24
C LEU A 290 8.35 -7.71 12.23
N TRP A 291 8.73 -7.83 10.97
CA TRP A 291 7.83 -7.85 9.82
C TRP A 291 8.22 -9.03 8.92
N GLY A 292 7.31 -9.99 8.75
CA GLY A 292 7.57 -11.25 8.04
C GLY A 292 6.74 -11.43 6.78
N TRP A 293 7.38 -11.93 5.71
CA TRP A 293 6.72 -12.33 4.47
C TRP A 293 6.95 -13.82 4.15
N PRO A 294 5.89 -14.58 3.86
CA PRO A 294 4.47 -14.23 4.05
C PRO A 294 4.04 -14.25 5.52
N ASP A 295 4.85 -14.83 6.42
CA ASP A 295 4.58 -14.98 7.85
C ASP A 295 5.90 -15.13 8.63
N LEU A 296 5.87 -15.17 9.96
CA LEU A 296 7.04 -15.39 10.81
C LEU A 296 7.16 -16.85 11.29
N ARG A 297 6.55 -17.79 10.58
CA ARG A 297 6.54 -19.21 10.98
C ARG A 297 7.57 -20.03 10.22
N ARG A 298 7.82 -19.66 8.96
CA ARG A 298 8.73 -20.39 8.05
C ARG A 298 10.16 -19.91 8.20
N ASP A 299 11.12 -20.84 8.11
CA ASP A 299 12.55 -20.52 8.19
C ASP A 299 13.04 -19.71 6.97
N GLY A 300 12.39 -19.90 5.82
CA GLY A 300 12.66 -19.20 4.58
C GLY A 300 11.97 -17.84 4.45
N SER A 301 11.25 -17.38 5.47
CA SER A 301 10.59 -16.08 5.43
C SER A 301 11.60 -14.95 5.29
N LYS A 302 11.20 -13.93 4.53
CA LYS A 302 11.90 -12.65 4.53
C LYS A 302 11.46 -11.89 5.77
N VAL A 303 12.42 -11.43 6.55
CA VAL A 303 12.14 -10.78 7.82
C VAL A 303 12.94 -9.49 7.91
N ILE A 304 12.25 -8.42 8.30
CA ILE A 304 12.84 -7.12 8.61
C ILE A 304 12.52 -6.81 10.08
N ALA A 305 13.53 -6.44 10.85
CA ALA A 305 13.39 -5.89 12.19
C ALA A 305 13.55 -4.37 12.13
N VAL A 306 12.63 -3.63 12.74
CA VAL A 306 12.66 -2.17 12.83
C VAL A 306 12.58 -1.78 14.29
N GLY A 307 13.65 -1.26 14.88
CA GLY A 307 13.69 -1.03 16.32
C GLY A 307 14.26 0.31 16.73
N TRP A 308 14.16 0.57 18.04
CA TRP A 308 14.73 1.72 18.69
C TRP A 308 16.20 1.49 19.00
N GLY A 309 17.08 2.23 18.35
CA GLY A 309 18.37 2.64 18.91
C GLY A 309 18.21 4.05 19.46
N ASP A 310 18.79 4.34 20.62
CA ASP A 310 19.04 5.73 20.97
C ASP A 310 20.36 6.11 20.26
N PRO A 311 20.40 7.08 19.32
CA PRO A 311 19.38 8.08 18.98
C PRO A 311 18.66 7.86 17.62
N LEU A 312 18.56 6.62 17.10
CA LEU A 312 18.14 6.32 15.72
C LEU A 312 17.28 5.05 15.60
N ALA A 313 16.33 5.01 14.68
CA ALA A 313 15.65 3.77 14.27
C ALA A 313 16.61 2.83 13.51
N GLU A 314 16.58 1.54 13.77
CA GLU A 314 17.49 0.56 13.14
C GLU A 314 16.70 -0.45 12.30
N VAL A 315 17.10 -0.66 11.04
CA VAL A 315 16.42 -1.58 10.11
C VAL A 315 17.31 -2.76 9.76
N ILE A 316 17.02 -3.93 10.33
CA ILE A 316 17.83 -5.14 10.19
C ILE A 316 17.10 -6.17 9.31
N PRO A 317 17.58 -6.47 8.11
CA PRO A 317 17.13 -7.60 7.31
C PRO A 317 17.73 -8.88 7.90
N LEU A 318 16.87 -9.81 8.30
CA LEU A 318 17.27 -11.07 8.93
C LEU A 318 17.29 -12.24 7.93
N HIS A 319 17.09 -12.03 6.62
CA HIS A 319 17.03 -13.11 5.63
C HIS A 319 18.41 -13.57 5.11
N ARG A 320 18.48 -14.83 4.60
CA ARG A 320 19.56 -15.65 3.97
C ARG A 320 21.05 -15.38 4.29
N TYR A 321 21.49 -14.13 4.40
CA TYR A 321 22.78 -13.69 4.91
C TYR A 321 22.56 -12.39 5.71
N PRO A 322 22.55 -12.43 7.06
CA PRO A 322 22.40 -11.22 7.87
C PRO A 322 23.65 -10.35 7.70
N VAL A 323 23.59 -9.38 6.79
CA VAL A 323 24.61 -8.33 6.67
C VAL A 323 24.05 -7.09 7.34
N LYS A 324 24.84 -6.45 8.20
CA LYS A 324 24.44 -5.21 8.89
C LYS A 324 23.94 -4.18 7.87
N THR A 325 22.74 -3.63 8.06
CA THR A 325 22.25 -2.50 7.24
C THR A 325 21.56 -1.44 8.09
N GLY A 326 21.82 -0.19 7.68
CA GLY A 326 21.01 1.04 7.83
C GLY A 326 20.39 1.42 9.18
N THR A 327 21.00 2.40 9.86
CA THR A 327 20.36 3.23 10.90
C THR A 327 19.63 4.43 10.28
N CYS A 328 18.53 4.86 10.90
CA CYS A 328 17.52 5.77 10.37
C CYS A 328 17.02 6.75 11.46
N LEU A 329 17.30 8.06 11.29
CA LEU A 329 16.47 9.24 11.63
C LEU A 329 16.82 10.10 12.87
N GLU A 330 16.92 11.41 12.63
CA GLU A 330 15.98 12.43 13.14
C GLU A 330 15.81 13.56 12.08
N ASP A 331 14.61 14.14 11.94
CA ASP A 331 14.11 15.00 10.83
C ASP A 331 14.96 16.28 10.49
N PRO A 332 14.81 16.95 9.29
CA PRO A 332 13.61 17.00 8.44
C PRO A 332 13.69 16.37 7.04
N TRP A 333 14.83 15.85 6.56
CA TRP A 333 14.91 15.23 5.22
C TRP A 333 15.97 14.13 5.10
N GLY A 334 16.28 13.31 6.10
CA GLY A 334 17.40 12.37 5.96
C GLY A 334 17.48 11.23 6.98
N LEU A 335 17.87 10.04 6.51
CA LEU A 335 18.33 8.94 7.34
C LEU A 335 19.73 9.29 7.86
N LEU A 336 20.07 8.94 9.10
CA LEU A 336 21.38 9.18 9.72
C LEU A 336 21.78 7.91 10.49
N PRO A 337 23.04 7.46 10.42
CA PRO A 337 23.72 6.78 11.51
C PRO A 337 24.36 7.78 12.48
N THR A 338 24.83 7.26 13.60
CA THR A 338 25.18 7.96 14.84
C THR A 338 25.96 9.26 14.61
N GLN A 339 25.51 10.37 15.24
CA GLN A 339 26.07 11.72 15.09
C GLN A 339 27.57 11.84 15.42
N ASP A 340 28.19 10.80 16.00
CA ASP A 340 29.58 10.81 16.47
C ASP A 340 30.56 10.07 15.54
N GLU A 341 30.09 9.41 14.47
CA GLU A 341 30.98 8.68 13.55
C GLU A 341 31.31 9.53 12.31
N SER A 342 32.59 9.68 11.99
CA SER A 342 32.99 10.43 10.81
C SER A 342 32.66 9.66 9.53
N VAL A 343 32.14 10.38 8.51
CA VAL A 343 31.86 9.80 7.17
C VAL A 343 33.11 9.13 6.60
N GLU A 344 34.29 9.68 6.90
CA GLU A 344 35.58 9.14 6.51
C GLU A 344 35.83 7.75 7.13
N GLU A 345 35.77 7.63 8.46
CA GLU A 345 36.00 6.37 9.17
C GLU A 345 35.02 5.27 8.73
N VAL A 346 33.74 5.61 8.55
CA VAL A 346 32.75 4.63 8.12
C VAL A 346 32.98 4.19 6.67
N CYS A 347 33.31 5.11 5.76
CA CYS A 347 33.63 4.74 4.38
C CYS A 347 34.90 3.87 4.30
N GLU A 348 35.90 4.13 5.13
CA GLU A 348 37.10 3.29 5.24
C GLU A 348 36.77 1.91 5.83
N ALA A 349 35.95 1.84 6.87
CA ALA A 349 35.58 0.58 7.50
C ALA A 349 34.73 -0.33 6.58
N ILE A 350 33.78 0.25 5.85
CA ILE A 350 32.85 -0.52 5.00
C ILE A 350 33.43 -0.77 3.60
N VAL A 351 34.04 0.24 3.00
CA VAL A 351 34.44 0.20 1.58
C VAL A 351 35.96 0.27 1.38
N GLY A 352 36.74 0.35 2.45
CA GLY A 352 38.20 0.36 2.42
C GLY A 352 38.82 1.69 2.01
N ARG A 353 38.02 2.72 1.69
CA ARG A 353 38.49 4.06 1.33
C ARG A 353 37.40 5.12 1.47
N ALA A 354 37.79 6.33 1.84
CA ALA A 354 36.90 7.49 1.88
C ALA A 354 36.75 8.19 0.50
N PRO A 355 35.60 8.83 0.24
CA PRO A 355 35.45 9.76 -0.89
C PRO A 355 36.33 11.01 -0.69
N LYS A 356 36.62 11.72 -1.80
CA LYS A 356 37.40 12.97 -1.75
C LYS A 356 36.69 14.09 -0.98
N ASP A 357 35.37 14.07 -1.02
CA ASP A 357 34.51 14.98 -0.28
C ASP A 357 33.86 14.16 0.84
N THR A 358 34.26 14.41 2.07
CA THR A 358 33.68 13.77 3.27
C THR A 358 32.66 14.68 3.96
N THR A 359 32.31 15.82 3.34
CA THR A 359 31.29 16.72 3.88
C THR A 359 29.90 16.10 3.78
N GLY A 360 29.01 16.54 4.66
CA GLY A 360 27.65 16.05 4.74
C GLY A 360 27.47 15.08 5.89
N VAL A 361 26.39 14.32 5.82
CA VAL A 361 25.98 13.40 6.86
C VAL A 361 25.77 12.03 6.25
N LEU A 362 26.18 11.00 6.97
CA LEU A 362 26.00 9.63 6.54
C LEU A 362 24.48 9.34 6.44
N PHE A 363 24.03 8.71 5.36
CA PHE A 363 22.62 8.50 5.06
C PHE A 363 22.18 7.06 5.21
N ALA A 364 22.90 6.13 4.57
CA ALA A 364 22.59 4.70 4.67
C ALA A 364 23.85 3.88 4.40
N ILE A 365 23.84 2.64 4.85
CA ILE A 365 24.88 1.65 4.53
C ILE A 365 24.17 0.40 4.04
N GLN A 366 24.56 -0.08 2.86
CA GLN A 366 24.05 -1.32 2.30
C GLN A 366 25.17 -2.04 1.56
N GLY A 367 25.54 -3.22 2.07
CA GLY A 367 26.60 -4.03 1.47
C GLY A 367 27.94 -3.29 1.47
N ASP A 368 28.56 -3.18 0.29
CA ASP A 368 29.81 -2.46 0.02
C ASP A 368 29.58 -1.01 -0.42
N ALA A 369 28.40 -0.45 -0.16
CA ALA A 369 28.06 0.92 -0.51
C ALA A 369 27.59 1.74 0.69
N VAL A 370 27.96 3.00 0.66
CA VAL A 370 27.67 4.01 1.67
C VAL A 370 26.97 5.19 1.01
N TRP A 371 25.82 5.62 1.54
CA TRP A 371 25.11 6.80 1.08
C TRP A 371 25.42 7.98 2.00
N ILE A 372 25.67 9.15 1.43
CA ILE A 372 26.06 10.37 2.12
C ILE A 372 25.14 11.49 1.63
N GLN A 373 24.43 12.15 2.54
CA GLN A 373 23.57 13.27 2.24
C GLN A 373 24.32 14.60 2.35
N ARG A 374 24.24 15.41 1.28
CA ARG A 374 24.72 16.79 1.26
C ARG A 374 23.57 17.70 0.84
N GLY A 375 23.04 18.46 1.80
CA GLY A 375 21.85 19.28 1.58
C GLY A 375 20.62 18.42 1.24
N TYR A 376 20.03 18.64 0.06
CA TYR A 376 18.84 17.92 -0.43
C TYR A 376 19.15 16.73 -1.35
N THR A 377 20.43 16.40 -1.51
CA THR A 377 20.89 15.34 -2.42
C THR A 377 21.60 14.25 -1.64
N VAL A 378 21.34 13.00 -2.00
CA VAL A 378 22.01 11.83 -1.45
C VAL A 378 22.92 11.23 -2.50
N PHE A 379 24.17 10.99 -2.11
CA PHE A 379 25.22 10.44 -2.95
C PHE A 379 25.57 9.04 -2.49
N ARG A 380 25.72 8.10 -3.41
CA ARG A 380 26.20 6.75 -3.14
C ARG A 380 27.69 6.65 -3.43
N TRP A 381 28.43 6.10 -2.47
CA TRP A 381 29.83 5.79 -2.52
C TRP A 381 30.03 4.27 -2.51
N ASP A 382 30.64 3.74 -3.56
CA ASP A 382 30.94 2.31 -3.71
C ASP A 382 32.46 2.02 -3.62
N GLY A 383 33.24 2.97 -3.09
CA GLY A 383 34.69 2.82 -3.02
C GLY A 383 35.37 2.85 -4.39
N ARG A 384 34.68 3.29 -5.45
CA ARG A 384 35.26 3.61 -6.76
C ARG A 384 34.83 4.97 -7.26
N ARG A 385 33.54 5.27 -7.16
CA ARG A 385 32.93 6.51 -7.61
C ARG A 385 31.83 6.96 -6.65
N GLU A 386 31.58 8.25 -6.70
CA GLU A 386 30.44 8.87 -6.04
C GLU A 386 29.36 9.12 -7.10
N VAL A 387 28.14 8.68 -6.84
CA VAL A 387 26.98 8.79 -7.75
C VAL A 387 25.88 9.57 -7.05
N ASN A 388 25.27 10.52 -7.73
CA ASN A 388 24.07 11.19 -7.23
C ASN A 388 22.87 10.27 -7.41
N ASP A 389 22.30 9.79 -6.30
CA ASP A 389 21.15 8.88 -6.30
C ASP A 389 19.82 9.63 -6.09
N GLY A 390 19.85 10.96 -6.05
CA GLY A 390 18.68 11.84 -6.03
C GLY A 390 18.31 12.32 -4.63
N THR A 391 17.01 12.47 -4.39
CA THR A 391 16.50 13.00 -3.12
C THR A 391 16.43 11.91 -2.04
N PRO A 392 16.48 12.28 -0.75
CA PRO A 392 16.31 11.37 0.38
C PRO A 392 15.12 10.41 0.26
N LYS A 393 13.97 10.91 -0.21
CA LYS A 393 12.76 10.11 -0.41
C LYS A 393 12.92 9.06 -1.50
N GLN A 394 13.57 9.42 -2.61
CA GLN A 394 13.82 8.50 -3.73
C GLN A 394 14.80 7.40 -3.32
N VAL A 395 15.91 7.78 -2.68
CA VAL A 395 16.92 6.83 -2.22
C VAL A 395 16.34 5.86 -1.20
N LEU A 396 15.63 6.37 -0.19
CA LEU A 396 14.98 5.50 0.81
C LEU A 396 13.96 4.55 0.17
N SER A 397 13.14 5.02 -0.76
CA SER A 397 12.17 4.16 -1.47
C SER A 397 12.89 3.05 -2.23
N SER A 398 14.01 3.37 -2.89
CA SER A 398 14.83 2.41 -3.63
C SER A 398 15.52 1.40 -2.69
N LEU A 399 16.12 1.85 -1.58
CA LEU A 399 16.75 0.99 -0.59
C LEU A 399 15.74 0.01 0.02
N THR A 400 14.55 0.52 0.37
CA THR A 400 13.47 -0.31 0.96
C THR A 400 12.96 -1.34 -0.02
N LEU A 401 12.70 -0.94 -1.27
CA LEU A 401 12.28 -1.86 -2.32
C LEU A 401 13.34 -2.94 -2.56
N HIS A 402 14.62 -2.57 -2.52
CA HIS A 402 15.72 -3.50 -2.64
C HIS A 402 15.77 -4.50 -1.47
N TRP A 403 15.60 -4.03 -0.23
CA TRP A 403 15.55 -4.88 0.96
C TRP A 403 14.36 -5.83 0.96
N SER A 404 13.22 -5.42 0.38
CA SER A 404 12.04 -6.27 0.22
C SER A 404 12.22 -7.33 -0.88
N ASN A 405 12.90 -6.97 -1.97
CA ASN A 405 13.10 -7.85 -3.12
C ASN A 405 14.20 -8.88 -2.94
N ARG A 406 15.25 -8.57 -2.17
CA ARG A 406 16.23 -9.57 -1.71
C ARG A 406 15.69 -10.41 -0.56
#